data_AF-A0A7W1I7T9-F1
#
_entry.id   AF-A0A7W1I7T9-F1
#
_cell.length_a   1.000
_cell.length_b   1.000
_cell.length_c   1.000
_cell.angle_alpha   90.00
_cell.angle_beta   90.00
_cell.angle_gamma   90.00
#
_symmetry.space_group_name_H-M   'P 1'
#
loop_
_entity.id
_entity.type
_entity.pdbx_description
1 polymer ?
#
loop_
_entity_poly.entity_id
_entity_poly.type
_entity_poly.pdbx_seq_one_letter_code
_entity_poly.pdbx_strand_id
1 'polypeptide(L)'
;MSENPRRKAPQKGQVDAITAPEQVRIVRRYLSTLDSQRPGRGPKRAADAIAYRLLKIDEMLISADPISRLHLTQERIDLDAEGIRLNNGAEADFGEMEAEFVKIAKTYSDRCGLTYSAWRQVGVEADVLEKAGIVRIRKLAQPQPQPQAPGQAPAPP
;
A
#
# COMPACT_ATOMS: atom_id res chain seq x y z
N MET A 1 6.04 60.28 -24.78
CA MET A 1 5.02 59.46 -25.46
C MET A 1 5.80 58.62 -26.48
N SER A 2 5.88 57.30 -26.46
CA SER A 2 5.10 56.30 -25.74
C SER A 2 5.90 54.99 -25.68
N GLU A 3 5.72 54.31 -24.55
CA GLU A 3 5.51 52.87 -24.40
C GLU A 3 6.59 51.86 -24.81
N ASN A 4 7.18 51.30 -23.76
CA ASN A 4 7.72 49.96 -23.69
C ASN A 4 6.59 48.95 -23.41
N PRO A 5 6.34 47.92 -24.24
CA PRO A 5 5.66 46.73 -23.79
C PRO A 5 6.68 45.68 -23.34
N ARG A 6 6.72 45.50 -22.01
CA ARG A 6 7.45 44.45 -21.29
C ARG A 6 7.21 43.09 -21.95
N ARG A 7 8.28 42.44 -22.39
CA ARG A 7 8.33 41.00 -22.64
C ARG A 7 7.85 40.26 -21.39
N LYS A 8 6.69 39.60 -21.48
CA LYS A 8 6.27 38.61 -20.47
C LYS A 8 7.21 37.42 -20.60
N ALA A 9 8.13 37.28 -19.65
CA ALA A 9 8.88 36.05 -19.47
C ALA A 9 7.93 34.92 -19.04
N PRO A 10 8.17 33.66 -19.45
CA PRO A 10 7.40 32.53 -18.98
C PRO A 10 7.62 32.35 -17.47
N GLN A 11 6.51 32.27 -16.74
CA GLN A 11 6.46 32.15 -15.29
C GLN A 11 7.01 30.78 -14.88
N LYS A 12 8.12 30.79 -14.15
CA LYS A 12 8.87 29.63 -13.69
C LYS A 12 8.17 29.07 -12.44
N GLY A 13 7.65 27.83 -12.53
CA GLY A 13 7.39 26.94 -11.38
C GLY A 13 6.12 27.20 -10.57
N GLN A 14 4.95 26.88 -11.12
CA GLN A 14 3.80 26.50 -10.29
C GLN A 14 3.83 24.98 -10.15
N VAL A 15 4.49 24.49 -9.10
CA VAL A 15 4.27 23.12 -8.64
C VAL A 15 2.86 23.12 -8.05
N ASP A 16 1.89 22.53 -8.74
CA ASP A 16 0.52 22.45 -8.23
C ASP A 16 0.55 21.70 -6.88
N ALA A 17 0.39 22.45 -5.79
CA ALA A 17 0.30 21.87 -4.47
C ALA A 17 -0.95 20.99 -4.43
N ILE A 18 -0.76 19.68 -4.28
CA ILE A 18 -1.88 18.72 -4.24
C ILE A 18 -2.84 19.12 -3.12
N THR A 19 -4.07 19.43 -3.51
CA THR A 19 -5.09 19.99 -2.62
C THR A 19 -5.57 18.98 -1.58
N ALA A 20 -6.13 19.46 -0.47
CA ALA A 20 -6.64 18.60 0.60
C ALA A 20 -7.64 17.52 0.15
N PRO A 21 -8.62 17.80 -0.75
CA PRO A 21 -9.51 16.78 -1.28
C PRO A 21 -8.79 15.75 -2.16
N GLU A 22 -7.81 16.20 -2.94
CA GLU A 22 -7.04 15.31 -3.82
C GLU A 22 -6.16 14.35 -3.02
N GLN A 23 -5.57 14.83 -1.92
CA GLN A 23 -4.86 13.96 -0.97
C GLN A 23 -5.78 12.85 -0.41
N VAL A 24 -7.03 13.18 -0.06
CA VAL A 24 -8.00 12.18 0.42
C VAL A 24 -8.31 11.15 -0.66
N ARG A 25 -8.45 11.58 -1.92
CA ARG A 25 -8.68 10.67 -3.05
C ARG A 25 -7.51 9.71 -3.26
N ILE A 26 -6.28 10.22 -3.26
CA ILE A 26 -5.07 9.40 -3.41
C ILE A 26 -4.95 8.40 -2.27
N VAL A 27 -5.08 8.82 -1.00
CA VAL A 27 -5.04 7.92 0.16
C VAL A 27 -6.13 6.85 0.06
N ARG A 28 -7.37 7.24 -0.27
CA ARG A 28 -8.48 6.30 -0.38
C ARG A 28 -8.25 5.28 -1.50
N ARG A 29 -7.79 5.73 -2.67
CA ARG A 29 -7.47 4.85 -3.81
C ARG A 29 -6.41 3.84 -3.42
N TYR A 30 -5.29 4.31 -2.84
CA TYR A 30 -4.20 3.44 -2.40
C TYR A 30 -4.67 2.40 -1.36
N LEU A 31 -5.36 2.83 -0.30
CA LEU A 31 -5.83 1.91 0.75
C LEU A 31 -6.89 0.93 0.25
N SER A 32 -7.78 1.35 -0.68
CA SER A 32 -8.80 0.47 -1.26
C SER A 32 -8.17 -0.62 -2.12
N THR A 33 -7.16 -0.28 -2.92
CA THR A 33 -6.41 -1.25 -3.71
C THR A 33 -5.60 -2.17 -2.81
N LEU A 34 -4.95 -1.63 -1.78
CA LEU A 34 -4.20 -2.41 -0.78
C LEU A 34 -5.09 -3.40 -0.04
N ASP A 35 -6.28 -2.98 0.41
CA ASP A 35 -7.25 -3.86 1.06
C ASP A 35 -7.73 -4.96 0.13
N SER A 36 -7.96 -4.60 -1.14
CA SER A 36 -8.28 -5.58 -2.20
C SER A 36 -7.15 -6.57 -2.42
N GLN A 37 -5.89 -6.27 -2.08
CA GLN A 37 -4.75 -7.20 -2.25
C GLN A 37 -4.43 -8.05 -1.01
N ARG A 38 -5.10 -7.84 0.14
CA ARG A 38 -4.79 -8.54 1.39
C ARG A 38 -5.04 -10.06 1.30
N PRO A 39 -4.15 -10.90 1.90
CA PRO A 39 -4.35 -12.34 1.97
C PRO A 39 -5.69 -12.68 2.63
N GLY A 40 -6.54 -13.40 1.92
CA GLY A 40 -7.87 -13.81 2.39
C GLY A 40 -9.07 -13.00 1.83
N ARG A 41 -8.85 -11.87 1.14
CA ARG A 41 -9.93 -11.08 0.50
C ARG A 41 -9.61 -10.53 -0.91
N GLY A 42 -8.55 -11.02 -1.57
CA GLY A 42 -8.01 -10.39 -2.79
C GLY A 42 -7.58 -11.27 -3.97
N PRO A 43 -7.05 -10.65 -5.07
CA PRO A 43 -6.59 -11.30 -6.30
C PRO A 43 -5.59 -12.42 -6.06
N LYS A 44 -4.82 -12.40 -4.97
CA LYS A 44 -3.96 -13.52 -4.57
C LYS A 44 -4.75 -14.81 -4.34
N ARG A 45 -5.96 -14.74 -3.75
CA ARG A 45 -6.86 -15.89 -3.62
C ARG A 45 -7.38 -16.38 -4.98
N ALA A 46 -7.62 -15.45 -5.91
CA ALA A 46 -8.01 -15.80 -7.27
C ALA A 46 -6.85 -16.46 -8.02
N ALA A 47 -5.62 -15.95 -7.88
CA ALA A 47 -4.41 -16.54 -8.43
C ALA A 47 -4.13 -17.94 -7.84
N ASP A 48 -4.22 -18.11 -6.53
CA ASP A 48 -4.09 -19.41 -5.86
C ASP A 48 -5.17 -20.40 -6.32
N ALA A 49 -6.42 -19.92 -6.50
CA ALA A 49 -7.51 -20.75 -7.00
C ALA A 49 -7.32 -21.16 -8.48
N ILE A 50 -6.82 -20.25 -9.32
CA ILE A 50 -6.45 -20.52 -10.72
C ILE A 50 -5.33 -21.55 -10.77
N ALA A 51 -4.27 -21.37 -9.99
CA ALA A 51 -3.15 -22.31 -9.91
C ALA A 51 -3.61 -23.71 -9.47
N TYR A 52 -4.47 -23.78 -8.45
CA TYR A 52 -5.07 -25.05 -8.00
C TYR A 52 -5.93 -25.69 -9.11
N ARG A 53 -6.72 -24.88 -9.84
CA ARG A 53 -7.57 -25.39 -10.92
C ARG A 53 -6.75 -25.91 -12.11
N LEU A 54 -5.67 -25.22 -12.48
CA LEU A 54 -4.72 -25.64 -13.52
C LEU A 54 -4.11 -27.01 -13.19
N LEU A 55 -3.65 -27.20 -11.95
CA LEU A 55 -3.11 -28.48 -11.49
C LEU A 55 -4.14 -29.62 -11.67
N LYS A 56 -5.39 -29.36 -11.27
CA LYS A 56 -6.48 -30.33 -11.41
C LYS A 56 -6.84 -30.62 -12.87
N ILE A 57 -6.76 -29.61 -13.74
CA ILE A 57 -6.94 -29.78 -15.18
C ILE A 57 -5.86 -30.69 -15.76
N ASP A 58 -4.60 -30.49 -15.39
CA ASP A 58 -3.49 -31.33 -15.85
C ASP A 58 -3.67 -32.79 -15.40
N GLU A 59 -4.13 -33.04 -14.18
CA GLU A 59 -4.49 -34.39 -13.71
C GLU A 59 -5.62 -35.01 -14.54
N MET A 60 -6.70 -34.26 -14.81
CA MET A 60 -7.84 -34.76 -15.59
C MET A 60 -7.47 -35.05 -17.05
N LEU A 61 -6.55 -34.28 -17.64
CA LEU A 61 -6.11 -34.45 -19.03
C LEU A 61 -5.44 -35.81 -19.30
N ILE A 62 -4.85 -36.44 -18.28
CA ILE A 62 -4.16 -37.74 -18.39
C ILE A 62 -5.12 -38.83 -18.90
N SER A 63 -6.36 -38.83 -18.40
CA SER A 63 -7.34 -39.90 -18.66
C SER A 63 -8.60 -39.42 -19.40
N ALA A 64 -8.66 -38.14 -19.77
CA ALA A 64 -9.80 -37.57 -20.48
C ALA A 64 -10.04 -38.22 -21.86
N ASP A 65 -11.31 -38.46 -22.17
CA ASP A 65 -11.76 -38.80 -23.52
C ASP A 65 -11.53 -37.62 -24.50
N PRO A 66 -11.60 -37.84 -25.83
CA PRO A 66 -11.25 -36.81 -26.81
C PRO A 66 -12.05 -35.50 -26.69
N ILE A 67 -13.33 -35.56 -26.32
CA ILE A 67 -14.17 -34.35 -26.19
C ILE A 67 -13.86 -33.64 -24.88
N SER A 68 -13.76 -34.38 -23.78
CA SER A 68 -13.37 -33.79 -22.49
C SER A 68 -11.97 -33.18 -22.53
N ARG A 69 -11.03 -33.79 -23.25
CA ARG A 69 -9.67 -33.25 -23.45
C ARG A 69 -9.70 -31.90 -24.18
N LEU A 70 -10.59 -31.73 -25.16
CA LEU A 70 -10.74 -30.47 -25.89
C LEU A 70 -11.23 -29.35 -24.96
N HIS A 71 -12.30 -29.59 -24.19
CA HIS A 71 -12.79 -28.63 -23.19
C HIS A 71 -11.76 -28.36 -22.09
N LEU A 72 -11.12 -29.43 -21.61
CA LEU A 72 -9.89 -29.48 -20.80
C LEU A 72 -8.89 -28.38 -21.15
N THR A 73 -8.51 -28.45 -22.41
CA THR A 73 -7.45 -27.63 -22.99
C THR A 73 -7.90 -26.17 -23.15
N GLN A 74 -9.15 -25.93 -23.55
CA GLN A 74 -9.69 -24.58 -23.64
C GLN A 74 -9.76 -23.90 -22.27
N GLU A 75 -10.27 -24.61 -21.25
CA GLU A 75 -10.31 -24.09 -19.88
C GLU A 75 -8.91 -23.76 -19.36
N ARG A 76 -7.91 -24.58 -19.66
CA ARG A 76 -6.51 -24.30 -19.32
C ARG A 76 -6.01 -23.00 -19.96
N ILE A 77 -6.25 -22.80 -21.25
CA ILE A 77 -5.86 -21.58 -21.99
C ILE A 77 -6.52 -20.34 -21.38
N ASP A 78 -7.81 -20.42 -21.05
CA ASP A 78 -8.55 -19.29 -20.48
C ASP A 78 -8.04 -18.93 -19.08
N LEU A 79 -7.71 -19.93 -18.26
CA LEU A 79 -7.16 -19.76 -16.92
C LEU A 79 -5.72 -19.23 -16.93
N ASP A 80 -4.87 -19.68 -17.85
CA ASP A 80 -3.52 -19.12 -18.04
C ASP A 80 -3.60 -17.64 -18.44
N ALA A 81 -4.48 -17.30 -19.38
CA ALA A 81 -4.71 -15.92 -19.80
C ALA A 81 -5.22 -15.04 -18.64
N GLU A 82 -6.11 -15.58 -17.79
CA GLU A 82 -6.58 -14.88 -16.60
C GLU A 82 -5.50 -14.70 -15.54
N GLY A 83 -4.66 -15.71 -15.32
CA GLY A 83 -3.50 -15.63 -14.43
C GLY A 83 -2.54 -14.51 -14.85
N ILE A 84 -2.24 -14.42 -16.15
CA ILE A 84 -1.41 -13.35 -16.73
C ILE A 84 -2.06 -11.97 -16.52
N ARG A 85 -3.37 -11.84 -16.72
CA ARG A 85 -4.09 -10.57 -16.50
C ARG A 85 -4.04 -10.11 -15.05
N LEU A 86 -4.29 -11.03 -14.10
CA LEU A 86 -4.23 -10.75 -12.67
C LEU A 86 -2.82 -10.32 -12.22
N ASN A 87 -1.78 -10.87 -12.85
CA ASN A 87 -0.39 -10.53 -12.52
C ASN A 87 0.06 -9.20 -13.17
N ASN A 88 -0.21 -9.02 -14.48
CA ASN A 88 0.37 -7.90 -15.24
C ASN A 88 -0.40 -6.58 -15.09
N GLY A 89 -1.72 -6.61 -14.94
CA GLY A 89 -2.53 -5.39 -14.80
C GLY A 89 -2.46 -4.78 -13.40
N ALA A 90 -2.33 -5.61 -12.37
CA ALA A 90 -2.38 -5.17 -10.99
C ALA A 90 -1.06 -4.55 -10.50
N GLU A 91 0.10 -5.01 -10.98
CA GLU A 91 1.41 -4.51 -10.49
C GLU A 91 1.77 -3.14 -11.05
N ALA A 92 1.59 -2.90 -12.36
CA ALA A 92 1.96 -1.63 -12.99
C ALA A 92 1.12 -0.45 -12.45
N ASP A 93 -0.19 -0.63 -12.36
CA ASP A 93 -1.10 0.38 -11.81
C ASP A 93 -0.86 0.63 -10.31
N PHE A 94 -0.43 -0.40 -9.57
CA PHE A 94 -0.16 -0.25 -8.14
C PHE A 94 1.11 0.55 -7.85
N GLY A 95 2.17 0.35 -8.64
CA GLY A 95 3.41 1.10 -8.50
C GLY A 95 3.23 2.61 -8.69
N GLU A 96 2.44 3.02 -9.68
CA GLU A 96 2.09 4.43 -9.89
C GLU A 96 1.28 5.00 -8.72
N MET A 97 0.28 4.27 -8.24
CA MET A 97 -0.51 4.66 -7.07
C MET A 97 0.34 4.77 -5.79
N GLU A 98 1.29 3.86 -5.58
CA GLU A 98 2.24 3.94 -4.46
C GLU A 98 3.10 5.21 -4.55
N ALA A 99 3.61 5.54 -5.74
CA ALA A 99 4.40 6.74 -5.94
C ALA A 99 3.61 8.02 -5.65
N GLU A 100 2.32 8.07 -6.02
CA GLU A 100 1.42 9.18 -5.66
C GLU A 100 1.16 9.23 -4.16
N PHE A 101 0.91 8.08 -3.53
CA PHE A 101 0.71 7.98 -2.08
C PHE A 101 1.92 8.50 -1.30
N VAL A 102 3.13 8.07 -1.66
CA VAL A 102 4.38 8.48 -1.02
C VAL A 102 4.56 10.00 -1.02
N LYS A 103 4.19 10.68 -2.10
CA LYS A 103 4.31 12.15 -2.22
C LYS A 103 3.43 12.91 -1.22
N ILE A 104 2.27 12.35 -0.85
CA ILE A 104 1.25 13.06 -0.04
C ILE A 104 1.09 12.52 1.37
N ALA A 105 1.54 11.30 1.64
CA ALA A 105 1.25 10.58 2.89
C ALA A 105 1.75 11.34 4.13
N LYS A 106 2.90 12.01 4.05
CA LYS A 106 3.43 12.83 5.16
C LYS A 106 2.52 14.01 5.50
N THR A 107 2.25 14.87 4.51
CA THR A 107 1.39 16.05 4.66
C THR A 107 -0.01 15.67 5.13
N TYR A 108 -0.56 14.56 4.61
CA TYR A 108 -1.84 14.03 5.06
C TYR A 108 -1.79 13.57 6.52
N SER A 109 -0.73 12.85 6.91
CA SER A 109 -0.54 12.38 8.28
C SER A 109 -0.40 13.52 9.27
N ASP A 110 0.37 14.55 8.93
CA ASP A 110 0.57 15.73 9.78
C ASP A 110 -0.73 16.50 10.01
N ARG A 111 -1.56 16.63 8.96
CA ARG A 111 -2.88 17.29 9.06
C ARG A 111 -3.88 16.48 9.88
N CYS A 112 -3.86 15.16 9.76
CA CYS A 112 -4.82 14.27 10.39
C CYS A 112 -4.35 13.70 11.74
N GLY A 113 -3.12 14.01 12.17
CA GLY A 113 -2.53 13.45 13.40
C GLY A 113 -2.30 11.94 13.34
N LEU A 114 -2.01 11.39 12.15
CA LEU A 114 -1.83 9.95 11.96
C LEU A 114 -0.40 9.51 12.29
N THR A 115 -0.27 8.40 13.00
CA THR A 115 1.03 7.85 13.41
C THR A 115 1.48 6.73 12.49
N TYR A 116 2.79 6.45 12.46
CA TYR A 116 3.36 5.27 11.79
C TYR A 116 2.61 3.97 12.14
N SER A 117 2.25 3.79 13.42
CA SER A 117 1.53 2.60 13.89
C SER A 117 0.13 2.48 13.27
N ALA A 118 -0.57 3.60 13.05
CA ALA A 118 -1.89 3.60 12.43
C ALA A 118 -1.82 3.06 10.99
N TRP A 119 -0.84 3.52 10.21
CA TRP A 119 -0.60 3.04 8.85
C TRP A 119 -0.24 1.55 8.80
N ARG A 120 0.60 1.08 9.73
CA ARG A 120 0.97 -0.34 9.83
C ARG A 120 -0.23 -1.23 10.18
N GLN A 121 -1.14 -0.78 11.03
CA GLN A 121 -2.36 -1.54 11.37
C GLN A 121 -3.30 -1.70 10.17
N VAL A 122 -3.33 -0.71 9.28
CA VAL A 122 -4.06 -0.81 8.00
C VAL A 122 -3.21 -1.41 6.87
N GLY A 123 -2.09 -2.06 7.19
CA GLY A 123 -1.35 -2.91 6.26
C GLY A 123 -0.41 -2.18 5.30
N VAL A 124 -0.17 -0.88 5.47
CA VAL A 124 0.84 -0.17 4.66
C VAL A 124 2.23 -0.68 5.05
N GLU A 125 3.07 -1.00 4.07
CA GLU A 125 4.41 -1.54 4.31
C GLU A 125 5.37 -0.51 4.95
N ALA A 126 6.35 -1.00 5.71
CA ALA A 126 7.30 -0.15 6.39
C ALA A 126 8.15 0.66 5.39
N ASP A 127 8.59 0.03 4.31
CA ASP A 127 9.36 0.64 3.23
C ASP A 127 8.61 1.79 2.56
N VAL A 128 7.30 1.65 2.34
CA VAL A 128 6.46 2.71 1.76
C VAL A 128 6.37 3.91 2.70
N LEU A 129 6.20 3.66 4.00
CA LEU A 129 6.17 4.74 5.01
C LEU A 129 7.52 5.43 5.14
N GLU A 130 8.62 4.68 5.02
CA GLU A 130 9.98 5.24 5.01
C GLU A 130 10.20 6.13 3.78
N LYS A 131 9.82 5.67 2.58
CA LYS A 131 9.84 6.48 1.35
C LYS A 131 9.01 7.76 1.51
N ALA A 132 7.88 7.70 2.21
CA ALA A 132 7.04 8.86 2.52
C ALA A 132 7.61 9.77 3.63
N GLY A 133 8.71 9.38 4.29
CA GLY A 133 9.30 10.14 5.40
C GLY A 133 8.45 10.10 6.69
N ILE A 134 7.62 9.06 6.84
CA ILE A 134 6.85 8.75 8.05
C ILE A 134 7.65 7.71 8.84
N VAL A 135 8.43 8.17 9.81
CA VAL A 135 9.33 7.32 10.58
C VAL A 135 8.70 6.81 11.86
N ARG A 136 9.15 5.63 12.31
CA ARG A 136 8.78 5.09 13.62
C ARG A 136 9.41 5.94 14.71
N ILE A 137 8.65 6.86 15.27
CA ILE A 137 9.06 7.62 16.45
C ILE A 137 9.10 6.66 17.64
N ARG A 138 10.29 6.19 18.02
CA ARG A 138 10.50 5.60 19.34
C ARG A 138 10.37 6.74 20.35
N LYS A 139 9.22 6.84 21.01
CA LYS A 139 9.11 7.64 22.23
C LYS A 139 10.07 7.00 23.23
N LEU A 140 11.21 7.65 23.50
CA LEU A 140 12.11 7.22 24.59
C LEU A 140 11.24 7.08 25.84
N ALA A 141 11.27 5.90 26.46
CA ALA A 141 10.72 5.71 27.79
C ALA A 141 11.36 6.76 28.69
N GLN A 142 10.56 7.69 29.21
CA GLN A 142 11.01 8.56 30.29
C GLN A 142 11.46 7.63 31.44
N PRO A 143 12.66 7.82 32.02
CA PRO A 143 13.03 7.08 33.21
C PRO A 143 11.99 7.38 34.27
N GLN A 144 11.22 6.37 34.67
CA GLN A 144 10.29 6.53 35.77
C GLN A 144 11.10 6.89 37.02
N PRO A 145 10.78 7.98 37.73
CA PRO A 145 11.36 8.20 39.04
C PRO A 145 10.91 7.05 39.93
N GLN A 146 11.88 6.23 40.36
CA GLN A 146 11.62 5.15 41.31
C GLN A 146 10.96 5.76 42.56
N PRO A 147 9.85 5.19 43.08
CA PRO A 147 9.30 5.65 44.34
C PRO A 147 10.33 5.39 45.44
N GLN A 148 10.79 6.46 46.09
CA GLN A 148 11.67 6.36 47.25
C GLN A 148 10.95 5.55 48.33
N ALA A 149 11.60 4.48 48.78
CA ALA A 149 11.10 3.63 49.87
C ALA A 149 10.92 4.47 51.15
N PRO A 150 9.83 4.28 51.91
CA PRO A 150 9.61 5.05 53.13
C PRO A 150 10.49 4.51 54.27
N GLY A 151 11.28 5.43 54.84
CA GLY A 151 11.57 5.49 56.28
C GLY A 151 12.30 4.29 56.89
N GLN A 152 13.63 4.26 56.76
CA GLN A 152 14.44 3.61 57.78
C GLN A 152 14.65 4.60 58.93
N ALA A 153 13.86 4.43 59.99
CA ALA A 153 13.96 5.21 61.23
C ALA A 153 15.32 4.98 61.90
N PRO A 154 15.95 6.02 62.48
CA PRO A 154 17.14 5.84 63.30
C PRO A 154 16.75 5.27 64.68
N ALA A 155 17.47 4.24 65.12
CA ALA A 155 17.36 3.69 66.46
C ALA A 155 17.90 4.70 67.50
N PRO A 156 17.23 4.91 68.64
CA PRO A 156 17.71 5.78 69.72
C PRO A 156 18.73 5.04 70.64
N PRO A 157 19.45 5.76 71.52
CA PRO A 157 20.80 5.42 71.99
C PRO A 157 20.90 4.27 72.99
#